data_AF-A0A969X6L2-F1
#
_entry.id   AF-A0A969X6L2-F1
#
_cell.length_a   1.000
_cell.length_b   1.000
_cell.length_c   1.000
_cell.angle_alpha   90.00
_cell.angle_beta   90.00
_cell.angle_gamma   90.00
#
_symmetry.space_group_name_H-M   'P 1'
#
loop_
_entity.id
_entity.type
_entity.pdbx_description
1 polymer ?
#
loop_
_entity_poly.entity_id
_entity_poly.type
_entity_poly.pdbx_seq_one_letter_code
_entity_poly.pdbx_strand_id
1 'polypeptide(L)' 'MVKIAPSLLAADFSCLEREISAVEAAGADWLHLDIMDGHFVPNISFGPALIKSLRSKTKLFFDLHLMIENPQD' A
#
# COMPACT_ATOMS: atom_id res chain seq x y z
N MET A 1 14.95 -16.50 4.74
CA MET A 1 15.38 -15.11 4.45
C MET A 1 14.30 -14.18 4.98
N VAL A 2 14.69 -13.09 5.64
CA VAL A 2 13.76 -12.10 6.21
C VAL A 2 13.27 -11.18 5.08
N LYS A 3 11.99 -10.78 5.11
CA LYS A 3 11.43 -9.79 4.18
C LYS A 3 11.05 -8.52 4.93
N ILE A 4 11.24 -7.37 4.30
CA ILE A 4 10.84 -6.06 4.80
C ILE A 4 9.79 -5.47 3.86
N ALA A 5 8.63 -5.12 4.42
CA ALA A 5 7.49 -4.59 3.69
C ALA A 5 7.01 -3.27 4.35
N PRO A 6 7.56 -2.11 3.96
CA PRO A 6 7.10 -0.83 4.47
C PRO A 6 5.63 -0.59 4.12
N SER A 7 4.84 -0.15 5.10
CA SER A 7 3.42 0.17 4.87
C SER A 7 3.25 1.58 4.32
N LEU A 8 2.56 1.67 3.19
CA LEU A 8 2.19 2.94 2.57
C LEU A 8 1.20 3.75 3.43
N LEU A 9 0.52 3.11 4.40
CA LEU A 9 -0.38 3.79 5.32
C LEU A 9 0.32 4.88 6.15
N ALA A 10 1.62 4.69 6.43
CA ALA A 10 2.43 5.63 7.19
C ALA A 10 3.14 6.69 6.33
N ALA A 11 2.97 6.64 5.00
CA ALA A 11 3.65 7.53 4.07
C ALA A 11 3.02 8.92 4.00
N ASP A 12 3.78 9.90 3.47
CA ASP A 12 3.21 11.19 3.07
C ASP A 12 2.39 11.03 1.77
N PHE A 13 1.07 11.01 1.91
CA PHE A 13 0.13 10.87 0.80
C PHE A 13 0.20 12.01 -0.23
N SER A 14 0.75 13.17 0.13
CA SER A 14 0.93 14.28 -0.81
C SER A 14 2.03 14.00 -1.85
N CYS A 15 2.92 13.02 -1.59
CA CYS A 15 4.05 12.71 -2.46
C CYS A 15 4.38 11.20 -2.59
N LEU A 16 3.35 10.35 -2.75
CA LEU A 16 3.48 8.89 -2.77
C LEU A 16 4.54 8.31 -3.71
N GLU A 17 4.73 8.88 -4.91
CA GLU A 17 5.76 8.40 -5.85
C GLU A 17 7.18 8.54 -5.27
N ARG A 18 7.43 9.63 -4.55
CA ARG A 18 8.70 9.88 -3.87
C ARG A 18 8.87 8.93 -2.68
N GLU A 19 7.83 8.74 -1.87
CA GLU A 19 7.86 7.83 -0.72
C GLU A 19 8.15 6.39 -1.14
N ILE A 20 7.49 5.93 -2.21
CA ILE A 20 7.72 4.59 -2.79
C ILE A 20 9.15 4.45 -3.31
N SER A 21 9.66 5.45 -4.04
CA SER A 21 11.03 5.44 -4.55
C SER A 21 12.06 5.38 -3.42
N ALA A 22 11.79 6.06 -2.31
CA ALA A 22 12.68 6.07 -1.14
C ALA A 22 12.77 4.70 -0.48
N VAL A 23 11.64 4.00 -0.28
CA VAL A 23 11.66 2.66 0.32
C VAL A 23 12.22 1.59 -0.63
N GLU A 24 11.99 1.72 -1.94
CA GLU A 24 12.61 0.85 -2.95
C GLU A 24 14.14 1.02 -2.95
N ALA A 25 14.64 2.26 -2.91
CA ALA A 25 16.07 2.54 -2.80
C ALA A 25 16.69 2.08 -1.47
N ALA A 26 15.91 2.03 -0.40
CA ALA A 26 16.33 1.52 0.91
C ALA A 26 16.39 -0.03 0.96
N GLY A 27 15.98 -0.73 -0.10
CA GLY A 27 16.04 -2.18 -0.19
C GLY A 27 14.81 -2.90 0.36
N ALA A 28 13.64 -2.26 0.35
CA ALA A 28 12.39 -2.94 0.64
C ALA A 28 12.17 -4.13 -0.31
N ASP A 29 11.67 -5.25 0.20
CA ASP A 29 11.30 -6.39 -0.63
C ASP A 29 9.92 -6.16 -1.27
N TRP A 30 8.98 -5.71 -0.44
CA TRP A 30 7.56 -5.54 -0.77
C TRP A 30 7.08 -4.13 -0.41
N LEU A 31 5.99 -3.70 -1.03
CA LEU A 31 5.23 -2.53 -0.62
C LEU A 31 3.92 -3.00 0.00
N HIS A 32 3.73 -2.75 1.30
CA HIS A 32 2.52 -3.14 2.02
C HIS A 32 1.44 -2.08 1.87
N LEU A 33 0.23 -2.51 1.54
CA LEU A 33 -0.91 -1.66 1.20
C LEU A 33 -2.10 -2.04 2.08
N ASP A 34 -2.42 -1.18 3.04
CA ASP A 34 -3.54 -1.35 3.97
C ASP A 34 -4.82 -0.71 3.40
N ILE A 35 -5.77 -1.54 2.95
CA ILE A 35 -7.05 -1.10 2.38
C ILE A 35 -8.14 -1.21 3.44
N MET A 36 -8.74 -0.08 3.81
CA MET A 36 -9.76 0.02 4.86
C MET A 36 -11.06 0.62 4.30
N ASP A 37 -12.20 0.03 4.63
CA ASP A 37 -13.52 0.37 4.06
C ASP A 37 -14.46 1.17 4.99
N GLY A 38 -14.03 1.50 6.21
CA GLY A 38 -14.87 2.18 7.20
C GLY A 38 -15.92 1.27 7.88
N HIS A 39 -16.08 0.02 7.44
CA HIS A 39 -17.05 -0.94 7.98
C HIS A 39 -16.35 -2.01 8.82
N PHE A 40 -15.34 -2.68 8.26
CA PHE A 40 -14.53 -3.67 8.98
C PHE A 40 -13.63 -3.00 10.02
N VAL A 41 -13.12 -1.80 9.72
CA VAL A 41 -12.43 -0.90 10.65
C VAL A 41 -12.99 0.52 10.51
N PRO A 42 -12.96 1.37 11.57
CA PRO A 42 -13.59 2.69 11.51
C PRO A 42 -12.96 3.68 10.51
N ASN A 43 -11.70 3.45 10.14
CA ASN A 43 -10.95 4.33 9.25
C ASN A 43 -11.17 3.94 7.79
N ILE A 44 -11.03 4.92 6.89
CA ILE A 44 -10.98 4.71 5.44
C ILE A 44 -9.59 5.13 4.98
N SER A 45 -8.92 4.28 4.21
CA SER A 45 -7.57 4.55 3.67
C SER A 45 -7.65 4.92 2.18
N PHE A 46 -7.45 3.96 1.29
CA PHE A 46 -7.42 4.14 -0.16
C PHE A 46 -7.85 2.87 -0.89
N GLY A 47 -8.44 3.03 -2.07
CA GLY A 47 -9.01 1.93 -2.84
C GLY A 47 -8.22 1.52 -4.09
N PRO A 48 -8.81 0.64 -4.92
CA PRO A 48 -8.18 0.09 -6.12
C PRO A 48 -7.73 1.15 -7.13
N ALA A 49 -8.39 2.31 -7.19
CA ALA A 49 -8.03 3.39 -8.10
C ALA A 49 -6.62 3.94 -7.82
N LEU A 50 -6.27 4.14 -6.53
CA LEU A 50 -4.92 4.56 -6.14
C LEU A 50 -3.91 3.45 -6.40
N ILE A 51 -4.24 2.21 -6.05
CA ILE A 51 -3.35 1.06 -6.28
C ILE A 51 -3.00 0.94 -7.77
N LYS A 52 -3.99 1.11 -8.65
CA LYS A 52 -3.81 1.10 -10.10
C LYS A 52 -2.89 2.24 -10.58
N SER A 53 -3.02 3.44 -10.02
CA SER A 53 -2.16 4.58 -10.41
C SER A 53 -0.71 4.41 -9.94
N LEU A 54 -0.50 3.70 -8.81
CA LEU A 54 0.83 3.41 -8.26
C LEU A 54 1.51 2.20 -8.92
N ARG A 55 0.77 1.30 -9.58
CA ARG A 55 1.33 0.04 -10.08
C ARG A 55 2.49 0.23 -11.06
N SER A 56 2.47 1.28 -11.87
CA SER A 56 3.54 1.60 -12.82
C SER A 56 4.73 2.34 -12.21
N LYS A 57 4.65 2.72 -10.93
CA LYS A 57 5.66 3.56 -10.24
C LYS A 57 6.77 2.78 -9.54
N THR A 58 6.60 1.47 -9.36
CA THR A 58 7.60 0.62 -8.71
C THR A 58 7.49 -0.84 -9.17
N LYS A 59 8.59 -1.59 -9.07
CA LYS A 59 8.63 -3.03 -9.33
C LYS A 59 8.43 -3.87 -8.07
N LEU A 60 8.36 -3.25 -6.89
CA LEU A 60 8.09 -3.95 -5.64
C LEU A 60 6.78 -4.76 -5.73
N PHE A 61 6.79 -5.95 -5.15
CA PHE A 61 5.58 -6.75 -4.99
C PHE A 61 4.59 -5.98 -4.10
N PHE A 62 3.32 -5.92 -4.51
CA PHE A 62 2.27 -5.29 -3.72
C PHE A 62 1.67 -6.34 -2.80
N ASP A 63 1.91 -6.14 -1.51
CA ASP A 63 1.36 -6.96 -0.44
C ASP A 63 0.05 -6.30 0.04
N LEU A 64 -1.09 -6.82 -0.41
CA LEU A 64 -2.41 -6.25 -0.14
C LEU A 64 -2.96 -6.81 1.17
N HIS A 65 -3.26 -5.91 2.11
CA HIS A 65 -3.95 -6.23 3.35
C HIS A 65 -5.35 -5.62 3.32
N LEU A 66 -6.35 -6.47 3.08
CA LEU A 66 -7.74 -6.05 3.00
C LEU A 66 -8.37 -6.09 4.39
N MET A 67 -8.61 -4.90 4.94
CA MET A 67 -9.47 -4.65 6.09
C MET A 67 -10.83 -4.19 5.58
N ILE A 68 -11.51 -5.11 4.89
CA ILE A 68 -12.78 -4.90 4.18
C ILE A 68 -13.76 -6.01 4.60
N GLU A 69 -15.03 -5.68 4.81
CA GLU A 69 -16.05 -6.63 5.28
C GLU A 69 -16.40 -7.69 4.21
N ASN A 70 -16.58 -7.27 2.95
CA ASN A 70 -16.92 -8.14 1.83
C ASN A 70 -15.90 -7.98 0.67
N PRO A 71 -14.67 -8.52 0.79
CA PRO A 71 -13.58 -8.27 -0.16
C PRO A 71 -13.77 -8.93 -1.53
N GLN A 72 -14.70 -9.87 -1.67
CA GLN A 72 -15.00 -10.58 -2.92
C GLN A 72 -16.07 -9.88 -3.78
N ASP A 73 -16.81 -8.94 -3.22
CA ASP A 73 -17.89 -8.20 -3.91
C ASP A 73 -17.31 -7.08 -4.79
#